data_AF-A0A357I7S4-F1
#
_entry.id   AF-A0A357I7S4-F1
#
_cell.length_a   1.000
_cell.length_b   1.000
_cell.length_c   1.000
_cell.angle_alpha   90.00
_cell.angle_beta   90.00
_cell.angle_gamma   90.00
#
_symmetry.space_group_name_H-M   'P 1'
#
loop_
_entity.id
_entity.type
_entity.pdbx_description
1 polymer ?
#
loop_
_entity_poly.entity_id
_entity_poly.type
_entity_poly.pdbx_seq_one_letter_code
_entity_poly.pdbx_strand_id
1 'polypeptide(L)' 'MRRVVVTGIGIVSCLGNDKETVSQSLKDGKSGITYREEYAEYGMRSHVAAAPVIDFKAHIDRKQLRFMGDAAA' A
#
# COMPACT_ATOMS: atom_id res chain seq x y z
N MET A 1 32.12 -8.42 -17.27
CA MET A 1 30.99 -8.02 -16.39
C MET A 1 29.73 -8.76 -16.81
N ARG A 2 28.84 -9.11 -15.88
CA ARG A 2 27.53 -9.71 -16.20
C ARG A 2 26.46 -8.63 -16.21
N ARG A 3 25.56 -8.66 -17.20
CA ARG A 3 24.39 -7.78 -17.27
C ARG A 3 23.31 -8.33 -16.33
N VAL A 4 22.63 -7.44 -15.61
CA VAL A 4 21.50 -7.75 -14.72
C VAL A 4 20.30 -6.96 -15.20
N VAL A 5 19.11 -7.58 -15.17
CA VAL A 5 17.85 -6.98 -15.61
C VAL A 5 16.74 -7.28 -14.59
N VAL A 6 15.70 -6.45 -14.57
CA VAL A 6 14.49 -6.66 -13.78
C VAL A 6 13.54 -7.56 -14.57
N THR A 7 13.08 -8.66 -13.97
CA THR A 7 12.18 -9.63 -14.61
C THR A 7 10.78 -9.66 -14.00
N GLY A 8 10.55 -8.94 -12.90
CA GLY A 8 9.26 -8.88 -12.23
C GLY A 8 9.19 -7.71 -11.24
N ILE A 9 7.97 -7.25 -10.99
CA ILE A 9 7.64 -6.20 -10.02
C ILE A 9 6.39 -6.60 -9.24
N GLY A 10 6.31 -6.17 -7.98
CA GLY A 10 5.13 -6.25 -7.14
C GLY A 10 5.01 -4.96 -6.33
N ILE A 11 3.78 -4.51 -6.09
CA ILE A 11 3.53 -3.24 -5.40
C ILE A 11 2.19 -3.30 -4.66
N VAL A 12 2.18 -2.78 -3.44
CA VAL A 12 0.98 -2.43 -2.68
C VAL A 12 1.12 -0.96 -2.29
N SER A 13 0.16 -0.14 -2.68
CA SER A 13 0.22 1.31 -2.57
C SER A 13 -1.15 1.91 -2.31
N CYS A 14 -1.18 3.13 -1.78
CA CYS A 14 -2.38 3.96 -1.74
C CYS A 14 -2.99 4.27 -3.13
N LEU A 15 -2.22 4.04 -4.20
CA LEU A 15 -2.67 4.17 -5.59
C LEU A 15 -3.23 2.87 -6.18
N GLY A 16 -3.14 1.74 -5.47
CA GLY A 16 -3.56 0.42 -5.94
C GLY A 16 -2.72 -0.72 -5.35
N ASN A 17 -3.29 -1.92 -5.33
CA ASN A 17 -2.67 -3.13 -4.76
C ASN A 17 -1.98 -4.03 -5.81
N ASP A 18 -1.89 -3.54 -7.05
CA ASP A 18 -1.23 -4.22 -8.17
C ASP A 18 -0.67 -3.19 -9.16
N LYS A 19 0.18 -3.66 -10.09
CA LYS A 19 0.88 -2.79 -11.04
C LYS A 19 -0.07 -2.15 -12.05
N GLU A 20 -1.16 -2.83 -12.42
CA GLU A 20 -2.16 -2.34 -13.37
C GLU A 20 -2.92 -1.15 -12.79
N THR A 21 -3.44 -1.30 -11.58
CA THR A 21 -4.20 -0.28 -10.85
C THR A 21 -3.32 0.93 -10.54
N VAL A 22 -2.08 0.70 -10.08
CA VAL A 22 -1.12 1.79 -9.85
C VAL A 22 -0.80 2.52 -11.16
N SER A 23 -0.56 1.79 -12.25
CA SER A 23 -0.30 2.40 -13.57
C SER A 23 -1.46 3.28 -14.02
N GLN A 24 -2.70 2.81 -13.82
CA GLN A 24 -3.89 3.57 -14.18
C GLN A 24 -4.04 4.84 -13.33
N SER A 25 -3.92 4.72 -12.00
CA SER A 25 -3.96 5.87 -11.09
C SER A 25 -2.90 6.94 -11.43
N LEU A 26 -1.70 6.52 -11.82
CA LEU A 26 -0.63 7.42 -12.26
C LEU A 26 -0.98 8.14 -13.57
N LYS A 27 -1.55 7.44 -14.56
CA LYS A 27 -1.98 8.04 -15.83
C LYS A 27 -3.12 9.03 -15.64
N ASP A 28 -4.05 8.70 -14.75
CA ASP A 28 -5.24 9.52 -14.50
C ASP A 28 -4.97 10.67 -13.51
N GLY A 29 -3.78 10.72 -12.89
CA GLY A 29 -3.47 11.70 -11.85
C GLY A 29 -4.32 11.53 -10.59
N LYS A 30 -4.79 10.31 -10.32
CA LYS A 30 -5.66 10.02 -9.17
C LYS A 30 -4.85 10.03 -7.88
N SER A 31 -5.26 10.84 -6.91
CA SER A 31 -4.65 10.86 -5.58
C SER A 31 -5.06 9.65 -4.75
N GLY A 32 -4.12 9.10 -3.98
CA GLY A 32 -4.36 8.08 -2.96
C GLY A 32 -4.49 8.64 -1.54
N ILE A 33 -4.46 9.96 -1.37
CA ILE A 33 -4.58 10.61 -0.07
C ILE A 33 -6.04 10.63 0.36
N THR A 34 -6.30 10.19 1.58
CA THR A 34 -7.64 10.16 2.18
C THR A 34 -7.61 10.75 3.59
N TYR A 35 -8.79 11.14 4.08
CA TYR A 35 -8.97 11.55 5.47
C TYR A 35 -8.86 10.32 6.40
N ARG A 36 -8.20 10.49 7.54
CA ARG A 36 -8.01 9.47 8.57
C ARG A 36 -8.69 9.92 9.86
N GLU A 37 -9.88 9.37 10.10
CA GLU A 37 -10.69 9.67 11.29
C GLU A 37 -9.92 9.46 12.58
N GLU A 38 -9.16 8.36 12.69
CA GLU A 38 -8.28 8.06 13.82
C GLU A 38 -7.34 9.23 14.18
N TYR A 39 -6.78 9.92 13.17
CA TYR A 39 -5.85 11.03 13.43
C TYR A 39 -6.57 12.22 14.06
N ALA A 40 -7.80 12.48 13.66
CA ALA A 40 -8.62 13.52 14.25
C ALA A 40 -9.05 13.15 15.68
N GLU A 41 -9.43 11.89 15.91
CA GLU A 41 -9.77 11.37 17.25
C GLU A 41 -8.58 11.45 18.21
N TYR A 42 -7.36 11.22 17.73
CA TYR A 42 -6.13 11.37 18.51
C TYR A 42 -5.69 12.82 18.71
N GLY A 43 -6.45 13.80 18.23
CA GLY A 43 -6.13 15.22 18.37
C GLY A 43 -4.90 15.65 17.57
N MET A 44 -4.54 14.91 16.51
CA MET A 44 -3.43 15.29 15.64
C MET A 44 -3.79 16.53 14.83
N ARG A 45 -2.76 17.27 14.39
CA ARG A 45 -2.94 18.43 13.50
C ARG A 45 -3.22 18.04 12.04
N SER A 46 -2.60 16.96 11.58
CA SER A 46 -2.84 16.42 10.23
C SER A 46 -3.88 15.32 10.32
N HIS A 47 -4.92 15.40 9.49
CA HIS A 47 -5.99 14.39 9.43
C HIS A 47 -6.00 13.60 8.12
N VAL A 48 -4.92 13.68 7.34
CA VAL A 48 -4.83 13.02 6.05
C VAL A 48 -3.61 12.11 5.98
N ALA A 49 -3.76 10.99 5.29
CA ALA A 49 -2.67 10.08 4.99
C ALA A 49 -2.90 9.35 3.67
N ALA A 50 -1.83 8.80 3.11
CA ALA A 50 -1.88 7.92 1.94
C ALA A 50 -1.62 6.48 2.38
N ALA A 51 -2.60 5.87 3.05
CA ALA A 51 -2.52 4.49 3.51
C ALA A 51 -3.02 3.53 2.42
N PRO A 52 -2.29 2.44 2.09
CA PRO A 52 -2.83 1.37 1.26
C PRO A 52 -4.06 0.74 1.91
N VAL A 53 -5.05 0.37 1.08
CA VAL A 53 -6.26 -0.32 1.54
C VAL A 53 -6.20 -1.75 1.06
N ILE A 54 -5.81 -2.67 1.94
CA ILE A 54 -5.64 -4.09 1.62
C ILE A 54 -6.02 -4.97 2.82
N ASP A 55 -6.60 -6.14 2.53
CA ASP A 55 -6.82 -7.18 3.54
C ASP A 55 -5.71 -8.23 3.47
N PHE A 56 -4.69 -8.10 4.32
CA PHE A 56 -3.58 -9.04 4.36
C PHE A 56 -4.02 -10.48 4.64
N LYS A 57 -5.10 -10.70 5.39
CA LYS A 57 -5.58 -12.05 5.75
C LYS A 57 -6.12 -12.80 4.53
N ALA A 58 -6.57 -12.08 3.51
CA ALA A 58 -7.00 -12.67 2.25
C ALA A 58 -5.82 -13.16 1.37
N HIS A 59 -4.61 -12.66 1.63
CA HIS A 59 -3.43 -12.89 0.79
C HIS A 59 -2.30 -13.66 1.48
N ILE A 60 -2.25 -13.65 2.82
CA ILE A 60 -1.18 -14.26 3.61
C ILE A 60 -1.76 -15.22 4.63
N ASP A 61 -1.19 -16.43 4.70
CA ASP A 61 -1.58 -17.41 5.71
C ASP A 61 -1.35 -16.87 7.13
N ARG A 62 -2.30 -17.16 8.02
CA ARG A 62 -2.29 -16.69 9.41
C ARG A 62 -0.98 -17.01 10.15
N LYS A 63 -0.36 -18.17 9.90
CA LYS A 63 0.88 -18.58 10.59
C LYS A 63 2.08 -17.74 10.18
N GLN A 64 2.07 -17.20 8.96
CA GLN A 64 3.10 -16.27 8.49
C GLN A 64 2.80 -14.86 8.98
N LEU A 65 1.54 -14.41 8.82
CA LEU A 65 1.10 -13.06 9.17
C LEU A 65 1.39 -12.69 10.64
N ARG A 66 1.32 -13.64 11.58
CA ARG A 66 1.60 -13.37 13.00
C ARG A 66 3.03 -12.87 13.30
N PHE A 67 3.95 -13.01 12.35
CA PHE A 67 5.33 -12.56 12.47
C PHE A 67 5.61 -11.28 11.66
N MET A 68 4.58 -10.71 11.02
CA MET A 68 4.69 -9.57 10.13
C MET A 68 3.93 -8.38 10.74
N GLY A 69 4.60 -7.24 10.90
CA GLY A 69 3.89 -5.98 11.18
C GLY A 69 3.26 -5.43 9.91
N ASP A 70 2.39 -4.42 10.02
CA ASP A 70 1.60 -3.90 8.89
C ASP A 70 2.43 -3.40 7.70
N ALA A 71 3.68 -2.97 7.93
CA ALA A 71 4.59 -2.56 6.86
C ALA A 71 5.33 -3.72 6.18
N ALA A 72 5.38 -4.88 6.84
CA ALA A 72 6.05 -6.08 6.33
C ALA A 72 5.05 -7.06 5.68
N ALA A 73 3.81 -7.06 6.17
CA ALA A 73 2.66 -7.76 5.59
C ALA A 73 2.28 -7.19 4.22
#